data_AF-Q98QG8-F1
#
_entry.id   AF-Q98QG8-F1
#
_cell.length_a   1.000
_cell.length_b   1.000
_cell.length_c   1.000
_cell.angle_alpha   90.00
_cell.angle_beta   90.00
_cell.angle_gamma   90.00
#
_symmetry.space_group_name_H-M   'P 1'
#
loop_
_entity.id
_entity.type
_entity.pdbx_description
1 polymer ?
#
loop_
_entity_poly.entity_id
_entity_poly.type
_entity_poly.pdbx_seq_one_letter_code
_entity_poly.pdbx_strand_id
1 'polypeptide(L)'
;MKKNIFDLVEDLLKTKSKYVSKDGKLVKTLISSDIMTMNESLLSLLLSNEEIKKTFFKNINGTLIFDKQKFAWFIESKEFLPNSYTKYTNKIGLTHNGYFISSTDDVVLDFPFKDCVLEGGQTKDDQKRNEIFYNEIIAKDEISRMLAPKVFTNAKRYTKDGVEENIEFNENDNLIIKGNNLIALSSLLERYEGKVKLIYIDPPYNTGNDSFNYNDSFNHSTWLTFMKNRLELARKLLKEDGVIFVQCDKNEMAYLKIIMDEIFYRENELSTIIWLNKEGGGKSDSKFFRQKHEYILCFAKNYKNASIYPQEVQDKDRYKEEDKYLSTRGKFQLIKLDSGSLGYSKNLDYPIKHNGKTYYAGGNKRKWENRQNGGSNIKDWGWRWSKEKLDWGIKNDFIVFKNDNVYTKQYLNCDKDGNIIERKIQPLPIIEKYSNTQSNKHMKELFSKVPFNYSKPEGIIFEILNWTTKKNDLVLDFHLGSGTTTAVAHKMSRKYIGIEQMDYIQDITIERMKKVIDGEQGGISKNVDWKGGGSFVYFELLENANELIEKVYSSTYIPERKRERESWDNIYH
;
A
#
# COMPACT_ATOMS: atom_id res chain seq x y z
N MET A 1 22.04 39.56 -38.19
CA MET A 1 21.65 38.13 -38.09
C MET A 1 20.19 38.02 -38.46
N LYS A 2 19.79 37.00 -39.23
CA LYS A 2 18.37 36.73 -39.52
C LYS A 2 17.72 36.32 -38.18
N LYS A 3 16.74 37.08 -37.70
CA LYS A 3 16.01 36.74 -36.45
C LYS A 3 15.37 35.37 -36.61
N ASN A 4 15.44 34.53 -35.57
CA ASN A 4 14.78 33.23 -35.60
C ASN A 4 13.26 33.42 -35.41
N ILE A 5 12.48 32.35 -35.59
CA ILE A 5 11.02 32.43 -35.51
C ILE A 5 10.52 32.81 -34.10
N PHE A 6 11.25 32.46 -33.03
CA PHE A 6 10.92 32.83 -31.64
C PHE A 6 11.07 34.33 -31.43
N ASP A 7 12.20 34.91 -31.83
CA ASP A 7 12.45 36.35 -31.73
C ASP A 7 11.41 37.14 -32.53
N LEU A 8 11.07 36.67 -33.73
CA LEU A 8 10.09 37.31 -34.60
C LEU A 8 8.69 37.33 -33.98
N VAL A 9 8.24 36.21 -33.41
CA VAL A 9 6.92 36.13 -32.76
C VAL A 9 6.90 36.92 -31.45
N GLU A 10 7.98 36.89 -30.67
CA GLU A 10 8.07 37.64 -29.42
C GLU A 10 8.01 39.15 -29.67
N ASP A 11 8.83 39.66 -30.60
CA ASP A 11 8.84 41.08 -30.98
C ASP A 11 7.47 41.53 -31.49
N LEU A 12 6.85 40.70 -32.35
CA LEU A 12 5.55 41.01 -32.94
C LEU A 12 4.45 41.06 -31.87
N LEU A 13 4.42 40.10 -30.93
CA LEU A 13 3.43 40.10 -29.84
C LEU A 13 3.66 41.27 -28.86
N LYS A 14 4.91 41.67 -28.62
CA LYS A 14 5.24 42.83 -27.78
C LYS A 14 4.75 44.16 -28.35
N THR A 15 4.44 44.25 -29.65
CA THR A 15 3.82 45.45 -30.23
C THR A 15 2.40 45.71 -29.72
N LYS A 16 1.75 44.71 -29.11
CA LYS A 16 0.42 44.86 -28.49
C LYS A 16 0.56 44.90 -26.97
N SER A 17 0.29 46.06 -26.40
CA SER A 17 0.33 46.29 -24.94
C SER A 17 -0.51 45.29 -24.14
N LYS A 18 -1.62 44.79 -24.69
CA LYS A 18 -2.46 43.76 -24.04
C LYS A 18 -1.71 42.46 -23.72
N TYR A 19 -0.65 42.13 -24.47
CA TYR A 19 0.13 40.93 -24.24
C TYR A 19 1.37 41.18 -23.37
N VAL A 20 1.60 42.41 -22.91
CA VAL A 20 2.80 42.79 -22.17
C VAL A 20 2.43 43.18 -20.74
N SER A 21 3.06 42.53 -19.76
CA SER A 21 2.93 42.84 -18.33
C SER A 21 3.61 44.16 -17.97
N LYS A 22 3.36 44.66 -16.75
CA LYS A 22 4.01 45.87 -16.22
C LYS A 22 5.55 45.79 -16.23
N ASP A 23 6.09 44.57 -16.17
CA ASP A 23 7.53 44.30 -16.16
C ASP A 23 8.11 44.01 -17.56
N GLY A 24 7.35 44.32 -18.64
CA GLY A 24 7.80 44.18 -20.03
C GLY A 24 7.80 42.75 -20.58
N LYS A 25 7.31 41.77 -19.83
CA LYS A 25 7.24 40.35 -20.23
C LYS A 25 5.91 39.99 -20.88
N LEU A 26 5.92 39.05 -21.82
CA LEU A 26 4.71 38.53 -22.44
C LEU A 26 3.83 37.75 -21.45
N VAL A 27 2.52 37.97 -21.53
CA VAL A 27 1.49 37.33 -20.69
C VAL A 27 0.88 36.15 -21.44
N LYS A 28 1.41 34.94 -21.23
CA LYS A 28 0.99 33.72 -21.95
C LYS A 28 -0.52 33.46 -21.87
N THR A 29 -1.14 33.65 -20.71
CA THR A 29 -2.57 33.34 -20.50
C THR A 29 -3.48 34.15 -21.42
N LEU A 30 -3.17 35.42 -21.67
CA LEU A 30 -3.94 36.28 -22.58
C LEU A 30 -3.72 35.88 -24.05
N ILE A 31 -2.49 35.53 -24.42
CA ILE A 31 -2.16 35.04 -25.76
C ILE A 31 -2.89 33.70 -26.01
N SER A 32 -2.81 32.75 -25.07
CA SER A 32 -3.48 31.44 -25.18
C SER A 32 -5.00 31.58 -25.23
N SER A 33 -5.59 32.52 -24.48
CA SER A 33 -7.02 32.86 -24.59
C SER A 33 -7.38 33.33 -26.00
N ASP A 34 -6.60 34.27 -26.56
CA ASP A 34 -6.87 34.82 -27.89
C ASP A 34 -6.61 33.81 -29.02
N ILE A 35 -5.71 32.85 -28.84
CA ILE A 35 -5.55 31.69 -29.73
C ILE A 35 -6.81 30.82 -29.66
N MET A 36 -7.31 30.52 -28.46
CA MET A 36 -8.48 29.65 -28.26
C MET A 36 -9.74 30.23 -28.90
N THR A 37 -9.94 31.54 -28.81
CA THR A 37 -11.09 32.23 -29.38
C THR A 37 -10.91 32.69 -30.82
N MET A 38 -9.77 32.35 -31.47
CA MET A 38 -9.44 32.81 -32.83
C MET A 38 -9.56 34.34 -32.96
N ASN A 39 -9.01 35.07 -31.99
CA ASN A 39 -9.16 36.51 -31.88
C ASN A 39 -8.68 37.22 -33.16
N GLU A 40 -9.54 38.04 -33.77
CA GLU A 40 -9.25 38.72 -35.02
C GLU A 40 -8.00 39.60 -34.93
N SER A 41 -7.83 40.36 -33.85
CA SER A 41 -6.65 41.21 -33.66
C SER A 41 -5.36 40.42 -33.51
N LEU A 42 -5.40 39.18 -33.00
CA LEU A 42 -4.24 38.30 -32.98
C LEU A 42 -3.93 37.78 -34.39
N LEU A 43 -4.94 37.30 -35.11
CA LEU A 43 -4.77 36.75 -36.45
C LEU A 43 -4.26 37.79 -37.45
N SER A 44 -4.83 39.00 -37.45
CA SER A 44 -4.36 40.10 -38.29
C SER A 44 -2.92 40.49 -37.97
N LEU A 45 -2.53 40.44 -36.69
CA LEU A 45 -1.16 40.70 -36.27
C LEU A 45 -0.21 39.62 -36.81
N LEU A 46 -0.54 38.34 -36.66
CA LEU A 46 0.31 37.25 -37.17
C LEU A 46 0.43 37.26 -38.71
N LEU A 47 -0.64 37.65 -39.41
CA LEU A 47 -0.65 37.80 -40.88
C LEU A 47 0.23 38.95 -41.38
N SER A 48 0.56 39.93 -40.53
CA SER A 48 1.35 41.10 -40.94
C SER A 48 2.85 40.81 -41.08
N ASN A 49 3.30 39.61 -40.71
CA ASN A 49 4.68 39.18 -40.87
C ASN A 49 4.77 37.95 -41.76
N GLU A 50 5.44 38.06 -42.91
CA GLU A 50 5.47 37.01 -43.94
C GLU A 50 6.10 35.69 -43.47
N GLU A 51 7.12 35.72 -42.61
CA GLU A 51 7.75 34.49 -42.08
C GLU A 51 6.84 33.77 -41.06
N ILE A 52 6.16 34.52 -40.19
CA ILE A 52 5.18 34.00 -39.23
C ILE A 52 3.97 33.44 -40.00
N LYS A 53 3.47 34.18 -40.99
CA LYS A 53 2.39 33.75 -41.89
C LYS A 53 2.74 32.44 -42.59
N LYS A 54 3.94 32.33 -43.18
CA LYS A 54 4.40 31.11 -43.86
C LYS A 54 4.57 29.91 -42.91
N THR A 55 4.85 30.18 -41.63
CA THR A 55 5.07 29.14 -40.62
C THR A 55 3.76 28.61 -40.01
N PHE A 56 2.81 29.50 -39.74
CA PHE A 56 1.61 29.18 -38.95
C PHE A 56 0.29 29.26 -39.72
N PHE A 57 0.32 29.57 -41.03
CA PHE A 57 -0.86 29.52 -41.89
C PHE A 57 -0.64 28.59 -43.07
N LYS A 58 -1.69 27.85 -43.44
CA LYS A 58 -1.73 26.97 -44.61
C LYS A 58 -2.64 27.57 -45.66
N ASN A 59 -2.17 27.69 -46.89
CA ASN A 59 -3.01 28.10 -48.01
C ASN A 59 -3.68 26.87 -48.61
N ILE A 60 -5.02 26.81 -48.57
CA ILE A 60 -5.82 25.79 -49.21
C ILE A 60 -6.73 26.48 -50.22
N ASN A 61 -6.51 26.21 -51.51
CA ASN A 61 -7.31 26.75 -52.62
C ASN A 61 -7.48 28.29 -52.58
N GLY A 62 -6.42 29.03 -52.23
CA GLY A 62 -6.44 30.49 -52.16
C GLY A 62 -6.93 31.06 -50.82
N THR A 63 -7.35 30.21 -49.88
CA THR A 63 -7.77 30.62 -48.54
C THR A 63 -6.68 30.32 -47.52
N LEU A 64 -6.28 31.33 -46.72
CA LEU A 64 -5.33 31.16 -45.63
C LEU A 64 -6.04 30.64 -44.37
N ILE A 65 -5.62 29.47 -43.90
CA ILE A 65 -6.14 28.82 -42.70
C ILE A 65 -5.07 28.87 -41.61
N PHE A 66 -5.40 29.40 -40.44
CA PHE A 66 -4.51 29.45 -39.29
C PHE A 66 -4.35 28.08 -38.64
N ASP A 67 -3.11 27.59 -38.52
CA ASP A 67 -2.77 26.35 -37.81
C ASP A 67 -2.73 26.62 -36.30
N LYS A 68 -3.93 26.73 -35.72
CA LYS A 68 -4.16 27.03 -34.29
C LYS A 68 -3.37 26.11 -33.37
N GLN A 69 -3.34 24.82 -33.69
CA GLN A 69 -2.67 23.81 -32.86
C GLN A 69 -1.15 24.02 -32.90
N LYS A 70 -0.57 24.24 -34.08
CA LYS A 70 0.86 24.51 -34.23
C LYS A 70 1.29 25.79 -33.51
N PHE A 71 0.51 26.87 -33.61
CA PHE A 71 0.84 28.12 -32.93
C PHE A 71 0.64 28.06 -31.42
N ALA A 72 -0.41 27.37 -30.93
CA ALA A 72 -0.59 27.12 -29.50
C ALA A 72 0.61 26.35 -28.92
N TRP A 73 1.06 25.30 -29.61
CA TRP A 73 2.20 24.50 -29.19
C TRP A 73 3.50 25.30 -29.19
N PHE A 74 3.65 26.23 -30.14
CA PHE A 74 4.78 27.15 -30.22
C PHE A 74 4.84 28.11 -29.02
N ILE A 75 3.73 28.74 -28.63
CA ILE A 75 3.65 29.65 -27.46
C ILE A 75 3.89 28.90 -26.13
N GLU A 76 3.42 27.66 -26.05
CA GLU A 76 3.63 26.80 -24.88
C GLU A 76 5.04 26.19 -24.81
N SER A 77 5.81 26.29 -25.89
CA SER A 77 7.18 25.79 -25.93
C SER A 77 8.07 26.47 -24.87
N LYS A 78 8.98 25.69 -24.28
CA LYS A 78 9.93 26.17 -23.27
C LYS A 78 11.06 27.02 -23.87
N GLU A 79 11.25 26.96 -25.19
CA GLU A 79 12.18 27.80 -25.96
C GLU A 79 11.66 29.23 -26.13
N PHE A 80 10.33 29.41 -26.22
CA PHE A 80 9.72 30.73 -26.40
C PHE A 80 9.74 31.60 -25.13
N LEU A 81 9.56 31.01 -23.93
CA LEU A 81 9.52 31.76 -22.65
C LEU A 81 10.00 30.92 -21.45
N PRO A 82 11.31 30.87 -21.16
CA PRO A 82 11.87 30.12 -20.04
C PRO A 82 11.81 30.92 -18.71
N ASN A 83 10.82 30.66 -17.84
CA ASN A 83 10.82 31.22 -16.48
C ASN A 83 11.67 30.35 -15.53
N SER A 84 12.75 30.90 -14.97
CA SER A 84 13.80 30.17 -14.24
C SER A 84 13.63 30.05 -12.72
N TYR A 85 12.64 30.69 -12.08
CA TYR A 85 12.64 30.90 -10.63
C TYR A 85 11.82 29.91 -9.77
N THR A 86 11.07 28.97 -10.36
CA THR A 86 10.21 28.01 -9.61
C THR A 86 10.57 26.54 -9.83
N LYS A 87 11.65 26.26 -10.56
CA LYS A 87 11.99 24.94 -11.12
C LYS A 87 12.13 23.81 -10.09
N TYR A 88 12.38 24.12 -8.82
CA TYR A 88 12.63 23.12 -7.76
C TYR A 88 11.75 23.28 -6.52
N THR A 89 10.63 24.00 -6.59
CA THR A 89 9.71 24.07 -5.45
C THR A 89 8.92 22.75 -5.31
N ASN A 90 9.20 22.03 -4.22
CA ASN A 90 8.46 20.89 -3.65
C ASN A 90 8.61 19.48 -4.27
N LYS A 91 9.53 19.24 -5.21
CA LYS A 91 9.74 17.89 -5.76
C LYS A 91 11.22 17.48 -5.66
N ILE A 92 11.50 16.37 -4.98
CA ILE A 92 12.82 15.72 -4.97
C ILE A 92 12.81 14.64 -6.05
N GLY A 93 13.84 14.59 -6.91
CA GLY A 93 13.92 13.60 -7.98
C GLY A 93 15.14 13.81 -8.88
N LEU A 94 15.44 12.82 -9.71
CA LEU A 94 16.49 12.91 -10.71
C LEU A 94 16.03 13.78 -11.89
N THR A 95 16.95 14.52 -12.49
CA THR A 95 16.65 15.36 -13.65
C THR A 95 17.60 15.07 -14.80
N HIS A 96 17.08 15.03 -16.02
CA HIS A 96 17.88 15.10 -17.25
C HIS A 96 17.51 16.39 -18.00
N ASN A 97 18.51 17.16 -18.42
CA ASN A 97 18.34 18.48 -19.06
C ASN A 97 17.41 19.46 -18.31
N GLY A 98 17.36 19.33 -16.97
CA GLY A 98 16.55 20.19 -16.13
C GLY A 98 15.05 19.88 -16.17
N TYR A 99 14.65 18.69 -16.58
CA TYR A 99 13.30 18.17 -16.40
C TYR A 99 13.37 17.08 -15.33
N PHE A 100 12.39 17.00 -14.44
CA PHE A 100 12.27 15.80 -13.61
C PHE A 100 12.08 14.61 -14.53
N ILE A 101 12.91 13.60 -14.32
CA ILE A 101 12.85 12.34 -15.05
C ILE A 101 11.45 11.71 -14.92
N SER A 102 10.79 11.87 -13.76
CA SER A 102 9.40 11.46 -13.53
C SER A 102 8.33 12.20 -14.35
N SER A 103 8.70 13.21 -15.12
CA SER A 103 7.79 14.07 -15.92
C SER A 103 8.01 13.92 -17.42
N THR A 104 8.87 12.99 -17.80
CA THR A 104 9.13 12.55 -19.16
C THR A 104 8.76 11.07 -19.21
N ASP A 105 8.07 10.61 -20.25
CA ASP A 105 7.87 9.17 -20.48
C ASP A 105 9.20 8.45 -20.82
N ASP A 106 10.31 9.20 -20.83
CA ASP A 106 11.67 8.78 -21.17
C ASP A 106 12.36 7.91 -20.11
N VAL A 107 11.79 7.71 -18.92
CA VAL A 107 12.42 6.86 -17.89
C VAL A 107 11.42 5.95 -17.22
N VAL A 108 11.65 4.67 -17.47
CA VAL A 108 11.04 3.52 -16.85
C VAL A 108 12.05 2.89 -15.89
N LEU A 109 11.58 2.22 -14.83
CA LEU A 109 12.43 1.27 -14.11
C LEU A 109 12.75 0.14 -15.09
N ASP A 110 13.92 0.17 -15.71
CA ASP A 110 14.31 -0.81 -16.71
C ASP A 110 15.16 -1.92 -16.08
N PHE A 111 14.83 -3.17 -16.39
CA PHE A 111 15.57 -4.35 -15.95
C PHE A 111 15.37 -5.49 -16.95
N PRO A 112 16.33 -6.43 -17.07
CA PRO A 112 16.22 -7.54 -18.00
C PRO A 112 14.91 -8.31 -17.85
N PHE A 113 14.26 -8.60 -18.98
CA PHE A 113 13.01 -9.36 -19.08
C PHE A 113 11.77 -8.70 -18.45
N LYS A 114 11.80 -7.38 -18.20
CA LYS A 114 10.65 -6.62 -17.67
C LYS A 114 9.39 -6.74 -18.53
N ASP A 115 9.56 -6.91 -19.84
CA ASP A 115 8.54 -7.08 -20.88
C ASP A 115 8.14 -8.55 -21.09
N CYS A 116 8.48 -9.42 -20.13
CA CYS A 116 8.14 -10.82 -20.18
C CYS A 116 7.17 -11.21 -19.04
N VAL A 117 6.43 -12.29 -19.29
CA VAL A 117 5.69 -13.01 -18.26
C VAL A 117 6.49 -14.25 -17.88
N LEU A 118 6.74 -14.40 -16.57
CA LEU A 118 7.41 -15.55 -16.00
C LEU A 118 6.42 -16.41 -15.23
N GLU A 119 6.06 -17.55 -15.83
CA GLU A 119 5.20 -18.55 -15.21
C GLU A 119 5.77 -18.98 -13.85
N GLY A 120 7.05 -19.34 -13.85
CA GLY A 120 7.83 -19.69 -12.66
C GLY A 120 7.11 -20.69 -11.75
N GLY A 121 7.23 -21.99 -12.04
CA GLY A 121 6.62 -23.09 -11.26
C GLY A 121 7.65 -24.06 -10.66
N GLN A 122 7.47 -24.46 -9.39
CA GLN A 122 8.20 -25.55 -8.75
C GLN A 122 7.15 -26.38 -8.01
N THR A 123 7.13 -27.69 -8.25
CA THR A 123 6.14 -28.59 -7.60
C THR A 123 6.76 -29.47 -6.53
N LYS A 124 8.05 -29.80 -6.71
CA LYS A 124 8.83 -30.66 -5.82
C LYS A 124 10.15 -30.01 -5.43
N ASP A 125 10.65 -30.42 -4.27
CA ASP A 125 11.85 -29.87 -3.65
C ASP A 125 13.13 -30.12 -4.48
N ASP A 126 13.19 -31.25 -5.18
CA ASP A 126 14.33 -31.71 -5.98
C ASP A 126 14.29 -31.27 -7.45
N GLN A 127 13.22 -30.59 -7.87
CA GLN A 127 13.01 -30.17 -9.25
C GLN A 127 13.92 -28.98 -9.62
N LYS A 128 14.84 -29.17 -10.57
CA LYS A 128 15.55 -28.06 -11.22
C LYS A 128 14.60 -27.32 -12.16
N ARG A 129 14.42 -26.01 -11.95
CA ARG A 129 13.59 -25.15 -12.82
C ARG A 129 14.28 -24.86 -14.15
N ASN A 130 13.49 -24.84 -15.23
CA ASN A 130 13.76 -24.04 -16.42
C ASN A 130 12.87 -22.79 -16.35
N GLU A 131 13.49 -21.62 -16.23
CA GLU A 131 12.77 -20.34 -16.24
C GLU A 131 12.46 -19.97 -17.68
N ILE A 132 11.20 -20.13 -18.07
CA ILE A 132 10.73 -19.73 -19.40
C ILE A 132 10.15 -18.32 -19.29
N PHE A 133 10.79 -17.39 -19.98
CA PHE A 133 10.32 -16.02 -20.13
C PHE A 133 9.52 -15.91 -21.42
N TYR A 134 8.24 -15.59 -21.30
CA TYR A 134 7.36 -15.35 -22.45
C TYR A 134 7.33 -13.86 -22.74
N ASN A 135 7.91 -13.42 -23.86
CA ASN A 135 7.85 -12.01 -24.26
C ASN A 135 6.40 -11.61 -24.59
N GLU A 136 5.94 -10.47 -24.06
CA GLU A 136 4.54 -10.02 -24.17
C GLU A 136 4.07 -9.82 -25.62
N ILE A 137 4.98 -9.49 -26.55
CA ILE A 137 4.65 -9.26 -27.96
C ILE A 137 4.76 -10.56 -28.76
N ILE A 138 5.87 -11.27 -28.61
CA ILE A 138 6.18 -12.45 -29.44
C ILE A 138 5.35 -13.66 -29.02
N ALA A 139 5.16 -13.87 -27.72
CA ALA A 139 4.49 -15.05 -27.16
C ALA A 139 3.08 -14.72 -26.62
N LYS A 140 2.40 -13.77 -27.28
CA LYS A 140 1.09 -13.26 -26.84
C LYS A 140 0.04 -14.36 -26.72
N ASP A 141 0.02 -15.30 -27.67
CA ASP A 141 -0.95 -16.39 -27.68
C ASP A 141 -0.70 -17.39 -26.56
N GLU A 142 0.56 -17.74 -26.29
CA GLU A 142 0.98 -18.58 -25.17
C GLU A 142 0.62 -17.93 -23.83
N ILE A 143 0.92 -16.65 -23.67
CA ILE A 143 0.57 -15.89 -22.46
C ILE A 143 -0.95 -15.85 -22.26
N SER A 144 -1.70 -15.59 -23.34
CA SER A 144 -3.16 -15.54 -23.28
C SER A 144 -3.74 -16.90 -22.86
N ARG A 145 -3.21 -18.00 -23.40
CA ARG A 145 -3.63 -19.36 -23.00
C ARG A 145 -3.21 -19.70 -21.57
N MET A 146 -2.03 -19.28 -21.14
CA MET A 146 -1.52 -19.50 -19.78
C MET A 146 -2.39 -18.78 -18.76
N LEU A 147 -2.76 -17.53 -19.02
CA LEU A 147 -3.52 -16.68 -18.10
C LEU A 147 -5.04 -16.82 -18.25
N ALA A 148 -5.53 -17.55 -19.26
CA ALA A 148 -6.95 -17.88 -19.40
C ALA A 148 -7.46 -18.63 -18.16
N PRO A 149 -8.71 -18.39 -17.72
CA PRO A 149 -9.30 -19.08 -16.59
C PRO A 149 -9.15 -20.60 -16.70
N LYS A 150 -8.68 -21.23 -15.63
CA LYS A 150 -8.45 -22.67 -15.56
C LYS A 150 -9.56 -23.39 -14.81
N VAL A 151 -9.69 -24.68 -15.10
CA VAL A 151 -10.60 -25.57 -14.41
C VAL A 151 -9.94 -26.06 -13.13
N PHE A 152 -10.71 -26.03 -12.03
CA PHE A 152 -10.32 -26.62 -10.76
C PHE A 152 -10.82 -28.07 -10.70
N THR A 153 -9.94 -28.98 -10.32
CA THR A 153 -10.20 -30.42 -10.20
C THR A 153 -10.00 -30.88 -8.76
N ASN A 154 -10.34 -32.14 -8.46
CA ASN A 154 -10.13 -32.75 -7.15
C ASN A 154 -10.73 -31.94 -5.98
N ALA A 155 -11.93 -31.38 -6.20
CA ALA A 155 -12.63 -30.58 -5.20
C ALA A 155 -13.03 -31.44 -4.00
N LYS A 156 -12.53 -31.07 -2.82
CA LYS A 156 -12.82 -31.73 -1.53
C LYS A 156 -13.18 -30.70 -0.48
N ARG A 157 -14.26 -30.91 0.27
CA ARG A 157 -14.63 -30.08 1.42
C ARG A 157 -14.21 -30.78 2.71
N TYR A 158 -13.39 -30.10 3.50
CA TYR A 158 -12.99 -30.55 4.81
C TYR A 158 -13.86 -29.88 5.87
N THR A 159 -14.52 -30.69 6.69
CA THR A 159 -15.34 -30.27 7.82
C THR A 159 -14.87 -31.00 9.08
N LYS A 160 -15.49 -30.71 10.23
CA LYS A 160 -15.24 -31.45 11.47
C LYS A 160 -15.72 -32.90 11.39
N ASP A 161 -16.71 -33.17 10.55
CA ASP A 161 -17.38 -34.47 10.44
C ASP A 161 -16.73 -35.39 9.39
N GLY A 162 -15.82 -34.85 8.56
CA GLY A 162 -15.07 -35.63 7.58
C GLY A 162 -14.71 -34.84 6.32
N VAL A 163 -14.49 -35.59 5.24
CA VAL A 163 -14.15 -35.05 3.92
C VAL A 163 -15.25 -35.42 2.93
N GLU A 164 -15.81 -34.42 2.27
CA GLU A 164 -16.77 -34.59 1.18
C GLU A 164 -16.02 -34.43 -0.16
N GLU A 165 -16.20 -35.37 -1.08
CA GLU A 165 -15.58 -35.35 -2.41
C GLU A 165 -16.62 -35.04 -3.50
N ASN A 166 -16.16 -34.60 -4.67
CA ASN A 166 -17.01 -34.26 -5.83
C ASN A 166 -18.06 -33.19 -5.53
N ILE A 167 -17.66 -32.18 -4.76
CA ILE A 167 -18.55 -31.09 -4.32
C ILE A 167 -18.49 -29.89 -5.28
N GLU A 168 -19.55 -29.11 -5.27
CA GLU A 168 -19.54 -27.74 -5.80
C GLU A 168 -19.16 -26.74 -4.69
N PHE A 169 -18.49 -25.65 -5.08
CA PHE A 169 -18.11 -24.57 -4.17
C PHE A 169 -18.69 -23.23 -4.62
N ASN A 170 -18.92 -22.33 -3.66
CA ASN A 170 -19.44 -20.99 -3.91
C ASN A 170 -18.56 -19.90 -3.27
N GLU A 171 -18.92 -18.62 -3.45
CA GLU A 171 -18.13 -17.46 -2.98
C GLU A 171 -18.06 -17.28 -1.46
N ASN A 172 -18.83 -18.06 -0.70
CA ASN A 172 -18.80 -18.05 0.77
C ASN A 172 -17.91 -19.15 1.34
N ASP A 173 -17.42 -20.06 0.50
CA ASP A 173 -16.49 -21.09 0.92
C ASP A 173 -15.08 -20.51 1.13
N ASN A 174 -14.39 -21.04 2.13
CA ASN A 174 -12.96 -20.80 2.29
C ASN A 174 -12.19 -21.73 1.36
N LEU A 175 -11.21 -21.23 0.62
CA LEU A 175 -10.56 -21.97 -0.46
C LEU A 175 -9.07 -22.20 -0.16
N ILE A 176 -8.58 -23.40 -0.47
CA ILE A 176 -7.16 -23.73 -0.52
C ILE A 176 -6.89 -24.35 -1.88
N ILE A 177 -6.02 -23.71 -2.65
CA ILE A 177 -5.75 -24.03 -4.06
C ILE A 177 -4.35 -24.60 -4.15
N LYS A 178 -4.22 -25.81 -4.69
CA LYS A 178 -2.92 -26.33 -5.11
C LYS A 178 -2.66 -25.95 -6.56
N GLY A 179 -1.57 -25.24 -6.84
CA GLY A 179 -1.15 -24.92 -8.21
C GLY A 179 -0.30 -23.66 -8.32
N ASN A 180 0.18 -23.36 -9.53
CA ASN A 180 0.96 -22.16 -9.78
C ASN A 180 0.17 -20.90 -9.41
N ASN A 181 0.74 -20.08 -8.53
CA ASN A 181 0.08 -18.89 -8.02
C ASN A 181 -0.22 -17.82 -9.08
N LEU A 182 0.60 -17.67 -10.14
CA LEU A 182 0.29 -16.73 -11.22
C LEU A 182 -0.99 -17.14 -11.97
N ILE A 183 -1.08 -18.43 -12.34
CA ILE A 183 -2.22 -18.97 -13.08
C ILE A 183 -3.48 -18.99 -12.21
N ALA A 184 -3.33 -19.36 -10.94
CA ALA A 184 -4.42 -19.35 -9.98
C ALA A 184 -4.95 -17.92 -9.73
N LEU A 185 -4.07 -16.92 -9.55
CA LEU A 185 -4.47 -15.52 -9.43
C LEU A 185 -5.23 -15.03 -10.66
N SER A 186 -4.77 -15.39 -11.86
CA SER A 186 -5.45 -15.02 -13.10
C SER A 186 -6.84 -15.66 -13.20
N SER A 187 -6.95 -16.95 -12.84
CA SER A 187 -8.23 -17.67 -12.81
C SER A 187 -9.21 -17.11 -11.79
N LEU A 188 -8.70 -16.58 -10.66
CA LEU A 188 -9.54 -15.97 -9.63
C LEU A 188 -10.16 -14.62 -10.07
N LEU A 189 -9.60 -13.93 -11.07
CA LEU A 189 -10.12 -12.62 -11.50
C LEU A 189 -11.58 -12.70 -11.94
N GLU A 190 -11.96 -13.78 -12.64
CA GLU A 190 -13.33 -13.96 -13.15
C GLU A 190 -14.39 -13.86 -12.04
N ARG A 191 -14.07 -14.31 -10.82
CA ARG A 191 -15.01 -14.33 -9.69
C ARG A 191 -14.69 -13.35 -8.58
N TYR A 192 -13.42 -12.95 -8.41
CA TYR A 192 -12.93 -12.22 -7.24
C TYR A 192 -12.26 -10.87 -7.55
N GLU A 193 -12.26 -10.40 -8.80
CA GLU A 193 -11.78 -9.07 -9.14
C GLU A 193 -12.46 -8.00 -8.27
N GLY A 194 -11.66 -7.13 -7.65
CA GLY A 194 -12.15 -6.08 -6.77
C GLY A 194 -12.83 -6.56 -5.47
N LYS A 195 -12.72 -7.83 -5.07
CA LYS A 195 -13.43 -8.39 -3.88
C LYS A 195 -12.53 -8.64 -2.67
N VAL A 196 -11.21 -8.72 -2.83
CA VAL A 196 -10.27 -9.06 -1.74
C VAL A 196 -10.03 -7.87 -0.83
N LYS A 197 -10.25 -8.04 0.48
CA LYS A 197 -10.02 -6.98 1.47
C LYS A 197 -8.55 -6.87 1.85
N LEU A 198 -7.90 -8.01 2.06
CA LEU A 198 -6.50 -8.07 2.46
C LEU A 198 -5.75 -9.12 1.67
N ILE A 199 -4.56 -8.76 1.20
CA ILE A 199 -3.57 -9.71 0.71
C ILE A 199 -2.39 -9.71 1.69
N TYR A 200 -1.95 -10.88 2.13
CA TYR A 200 -0.68 -11.06 2.82
C TYR A 200 0.14 -12.08 2.05
N ILE A 201 1.39 -11.77 1.76
CA ILE A 201 2.31 -12.72 1.13
C ILE A 201 3.69 -12.67 1.78
N ASP A 202 4.29 -13.86 1.83
CA ASP A 202 5.65 -14.13 2.29
C ASP A 202 6.43 -14.79 1.14
N PRO A 203 6.79 -14.01 0.09
CA PRO A 203 7.50 -14.53 -1.07
C PRO A 203 8.94 -14.97 -0.69
N PRO A 204 9.66 -15.66 -1.60
CA PRO A 204 11.08 -15.96 -1.42
C PRO A 204 11.91 -14.69 -1.26
N TYR A 205 12.91 -14.72 -0.40
CA TYR A 205 13.71 -13.55 -0.03
C TYR A 205 14.98 -13.39 -0.87
N ASN A 206 15.27 -14.34 -1.75
CA ASN A 206 16.44 -14.39 -2.61
C ASN A 206 17.78 -14.34 -1.84
N THR A 207 17.90 -15.12 -0.76
CA THR A 207 19.08 -15.08 0.13
C THR A 207 20.28 -15.86 -0.41
N GLY A 208 20.09 -16.66 -1.47
CA GLY A 208 21.11 -17.55 -2.03
C GLY A 208 21.42 -18.78 -1.19
N ASN A 209 20.63 -19.04 -0.13
CA ASN A 209 20.72 -20.27 0.67
C ASN A 209 19.52 -21.16 0.39
N ASP A 210 19.75 -22.31 -0.24
CA ASP A 210 18.75 -23.34 -0.54
C ASP A 210 18.33 -24.17 0.69
N SER A 211 18.33 -23.56 1.88
CA SER A 211 18.24 -24.29 3.14
C SER A 211 16.87 -24.92 3.44
N PHE A 212 15.86 -24.77 2.57
CA PHE A 212 14.74 -25.72 2.42
C PHE A 212 13.83 -25.41 1.20
N ASN A 213 13.48 -26.46 0.43
CA ASN A 213 12.28 -26.73 -0.42
C ASN A 213 11.68 -25.70 -1.41
N TYR A 214 11.95 -24.40 -1.28
CA TYR A 214 11.52 -23.38 -2.23
C TYR A 214 12.77 -22.68 -2.75
N ASN A 215 12.91 -22.55 -4.07
CA ASN A 215 14.08 -21.90 -4.66
C ASN A 215 14.23 -20.46 -4.11
N ASP A 216 15.37 -20.17 -3.50
CA ASP A 216 15.71 -18.87 -2.91
C ASP A 216 17.00 -18.30 -3.54
N SER A 217 17.35 -18.80 -4.73
CA SER A 217 18.54 -18.43 -5.50
C SER A 217 18.15 -17.99 -6.92
N PHE A 218 17.42 -16.87 -7.01
CA PHE A 218 17.07 -16.24 -8.28
C PHE A 218 18.15 -15.25 -8.73
N ASN A 219 18.32 -15.09 -10.04
CA ASN A 219 18.86 -13.82 -10.52
C ASN A 219 17.87 -12.71 -10.14
N HIS A 220 18.38 -11.58 -9.66
CA HIS A 220 17.58 -10.45 -9.23
C HIS A 220 16.55 -10.00 -10.28
N SER A 221 16.90 -9.97 -11.57
CA SER A 221 15.96 -9.63 -12.65
C SER A 221 14.82 -10.65 -12.81
N THR A 222 15.12 -11.94 -12.63
CA THR A 222 14.11 -13.00 -12.60
C THR A 222 13.15 -12.78 -11.43
N TRP A 223 13.69 -12.53 -10.23
CA TRP A 223 12.88 -12.32 -9.03
C TRP A 223 11.93 -11.12 -9.19
N LEU A 224 12.43 -10.02 -9.75
CA LEU A 224 11.60 -8.85 -10.04
C LEU A 224 10.48 -9.16 -11.05
N THR A 225 10.78 -9.89 -12.13
CA THR A 225 9.77 -10.30 -13.11
C THR A 225 8.72 -11.22 -12.47
N PHE A 226 9.17 -12.20 -11.67
CA PHE A 226 8.32 -13.12 -10.92
C PHE A 226 7.33 -12.36 -10.02
N MET A 227 7.83 -11.37 -9.26
CA MET A 227 7.02 -10.55 -8.36
C MET A 227 6.11 -9.58 -9.13
N LYS A 228 6.61 -8.93 -10.19
CA LYS A 228 5.85 -7.99 -11.03
C LYS A 228 4.53 -8.61 -11.49
N ASN A 229 4.62 -9.74 -12.19
CA ASN A 229 3.44 -10.35 -12.83
C ASN A 229 2.37 -10.73 -11.79
N ARG A 230 2.79 -11.18 -10.60
CA ARG A 230 1.88 -11.56 -9.50
C ARG A 230 1.26 -10.35 -8.82
N LEU A 231 2.07 -9.32 -8.53
CA LEU A 231 1.62 -8.09 -7.89
C LEU A 231 0.63 -7.30 -8.77
N GLU A 232 0.80 -7.34 -10.10
CA GLU A 232 -0.15 -6.76 -11.06
C GLU A 232 -1.55 -7.40 -10.96
N LEU A 233 -1.62 -8.74 -10.89
CA LEU A 233 -2.89 -9.45 -10.70
C LEU A 233 -3.46 -9.25 -9.29
N ALA A 234 -2.59 -9.30 -8.26
CA ALA A 234 -2.98 -9.05 -6.87
C ALA A 234 -3.64 -7.67 -6.71
N ARG A 235 -3.11 -6.63 -7.38
CA ARG A 235 -3.71 -5.30 -7.38
C ARG A 235 -5.11 -5.28 -7.99
N LYS A 236 -5.40 -6.09 -9.01
CA LYS A 236 -6.76 -6.18 -9.62
C LYS A 236 -7.75 -6.87 -8.68
N LEU A 237 -7.32 -7.87 -7.93
CA LEU A 237 -8.16 -8.59 -6.96
C LEU A 237 -8.56 -7.76 -5.74
N LEU A 238 -7.73 -6.79 -5.33
CA LEU A 238 -8.03 -5.92 -4.19
C LEU A 238 -9.27 -5.05 -4.42
N LYS A 239 -10.11 -4.97 -3.38
CA LYS A 239 -11.11 -3.90 -3.20
C LYS A 239 -10.46 -2.52 -3.24
N GLU A 240 -11.25 -1.51 -3.56
CA GLU A 240 -10.82 -0.10 -3.49
C GLU A 240 -10.31 0.33 -2.10
N ASP A 241 -10.92 -0.19 -1.03
CA ASP A 241 -10.47 0.02 0.36
C ASP A 241 -9.53 -1.10 0.87
N GLY A 242 -9.07 -1.96 -0.03
CA GLY A 242 -8.24 -3.11 0.25
C GLY A 242 -6.75 -2.77 0.37
N VAL A 243 -6.02 -3.64 1.07
CA VAL A 243 -4.59 -3.46 1.38
C VAL A 243 -3.80 -4.73 1.12
N ILE A 244 -2.54 -4.58 0.74
CA ILE A 244 -1.58 -5.66 0.57
C ILE A 244 -0.40 -5.49 1.53
N PHE A 245 0.03 -6.59 2.12
CA PHE A 245 1.21 -6.73 2.94
C PHE A 245 2.17 -7.70 2.25
N VAL A 246 3.39 -7.23 1.96
CA VAL A 246 4.44 -8.07 1.35
C VAL A 246 5.64 -8.10 2.27
N GLN A 247 5.94 -9.28 2.79
CA GLN A 247 7.09 -9.50 3.65
C GLN A 247 8.36 -9.74 2.84
N CYS A 248 9.50 -9.23 3.35
CA CYS A 248 10.82 -9.44 2.77
C CYS A 248 11.91 -9.23 3.82
N ASP A 249 13.14 -9.65 3.48
CA ASP A 249 14.33 -9.30 4.24
C ASP A 249 15.11 -8.13 3.59
N LYS A 250 16.32 -7.89 4.09
CA LYS A 250 17.17 -6.78 3.61
C LYS A 250 17.64 -6.92 2.14
N ASN A 251 17.62 -8.13 1.55
CA ASN A 251 18.22 -8.36 0.23
C ASN A 251 17.35 -7.74 -0.86
N GLU A 252 16.04 -7.97 -0.79
CA GLU A 252 15.10 -7.55 -1.83
C GLU A 252 14.24 -6.33 -1.45
N MET A 253 14.25 -5.89 -0.18
CA MET A 253 13.36 -4.81 0.32
C MET A 253 13.36 -3.54 -0.53
N ALA A 254 14.54 -3.05 -0.94
CA ALA A 254 14.63 -1.80 -1.70
C ALA A 254 14.00 -1.94 -3.08
N TYR A 255 14.26 -3.06 -3.77
CA TYR A 255 13.77 -3.30 -5.12
C TYR A 255 12.30 -3.68 -5.14
N LEU A 256 11.87 -4.47 -4.15
CA LEU A 256 10.45 -4.73 -3.90
C LEU A 256 9.69 -3.42 -3.66
N LYS A 257 10.26 -2.49 -2.88
CA LYS A 257 9.63 -1.18 -2.67
C LYS A 257 9.48 -0.40 -3.96
N ILE A 258 10.50 -0.40 -4.81
CA ILE A 258 10.48 0.32 -6.08
C ILE A 258 9.42 -0.29 -7.03
N ILE A 259 9.32 -1.62 -7.13
CA ILE A 259 8.32 -2.25 -8.00
C ILE A 259 6.90 -2.08 -7.45
N MET A 260 6.73 -2.08 -6.11
CA MET A 260 5.44 -1.76 -5.49
C MET A 260 5.06 -0.30 -5.72
N ASP A 261 6.00 0.65 -5.69
CA ASP A 261 5.74 2.05 -6.06
C ASP A 261 5.24 2.18 -7.50
N GLU A 262 5.79 1.39 -8.44
CA GLU A 262 5.36 1.39 -9.84
C GLU A 262 3.95 0.80 -10.00
N ILE A 263 3.69 -0.37 -9.41
CA ILE A 263 2.43 -1.10 -9.58
C ILE A 263 1.30 -0.46 -8.77
N PHE A 264 1.55 -0.11 -7.50
CA PHE A 264 0.54 0.38 -6.58
C PHE A 264 0.45 1.90 -6.51
N TYR A 265 1.40 2.62 -7.12
CA TYR A 265 1.61 4.06 -6.96
C TYR A 265 2.15 4.43 -5.57
N ARG A 266 3.19 5.27 -5.55
CA ARG A 266 3.91 5.65 -4.33
C ARG A 266 3.00 6.27 -3.26
N GLU A 267 2.03 7.08 -3.65
CA GLU A 267 1.07 7.70 -2.73
C GLU A 267 0.17 6.69 -2.02
N ASN A 268 0.10 5.45 -2.51
CA ASN A 268 -0.67 4.38 -1.88
C ASN A 268 0.13 3.58 -0.85
N GLU A 269 1.40 3.92 -0.60
CA GLU A 269 2.14 3.38 0.53
C GLU A 269 1.51 3.88 1.84
N LEU A 270 1.12 2.94 2.70
CA LEU A 270 0.61 3.26 4.04
C LEU A 270 1.72 3.23 5.09
N SER A 271 2.59 2.21 5.02
CA SER A 271 3.72 2.08 5.93
C SER A 271 4.70 0.98 5.51
N THR A 272 5.90 1.03 6.10
CA THR A 272 6.82 -0.11 6.17
C THR A 272 6.89 -0.57 7.62
N ILE A 273 6.39 -1.79 7.88
CA ILE A 273 6.37 -2.39 9.21
C ILE A 273 7.68 -3.11 9.47
N ILE A 274 8.24 -2.90 10.66
CA ILE A 274 9.43 -3.59 11.14
C ILE A 274 9.01 -4.74 12.05
N TRP A 275 9.33 -5.97 11.66
CA TRP A 275 9.08 -7.15 12.49
C TRP A 275 10.37 -7.62 13.17
N LEU A 276 10.43 -7.58 14.51
CA LEU A 276 11.54 -8.11 15.29
C LEU A 276 11.42 -9.63 15.44
N ASN A 277 12.00 -10.37 14.52
CA ASN A 277 11.77 -11.81 14.33
C ASN A 277 12.49 -12.74 15.32
N LYS A 278 13.32 -12.21 16.23
CA LYS A 278 14.18 -12.99 17.13
C LYS A 278 14.11 -12.53 18.59
N GLU A 279 13.81 -13.46 19.48
CA GLU A 279 13.93 -13.29 20.93
C GLU A 279 15.41 -13.34 21.38
N GLY A 280 15.84 -12.42 22.24
CA GLY A 280 17.12 -12.53 22.95
C GLY A 280 18.40 -12.37 22.11
N GLY A 281 19.55 -12.73 22.71
CA GLY A 281 20.86 -12.47 22.15
C GLY A 281 22.00 -13.38 22.53
N GLY A 282 22.56 -14.06 21.52
CA GLY A 282 23.84 -14.73 21.63
C GLY A 282 24.21 -15.47 20.35
N LYS A 283 24.71 -14.73 19.36
CA LYS A 283 25.86 -15.17 18.55
C LYS A 283 26.57 -13.92 18.08
N SER A 284 27.77 -13.73 18.61
CA SER A 284 28.75 -12.69 18.31
C SER A 284 29.27 -12.74 16.87
N ASP A 285 28.73 -13.65 16.05
CA ASP A 285 29.22 -14.00 14.71
C ASP A 285 28.86 -12.95 13.64
N SER A 286 28.06 -11.94 13.99
CA SER A 286 27.77 -10.82 13.09
C SER A 286 28.99 -9.91 12.97
N LYS A 287 29.66 -9.93 11.82
CA LYS A 287 30.86 -9.10 11.54
C LYS A 287 30.62 -7.59 11.67
N PHE A 288 29.41 -7.12 11.35
CA PHE A 288 29.08 -5.68 11.31
C PHE A 288 27.88 -5.36 12.20
N PHE A 289 26.66 -5.65 11.71
CA PHE A 289 25.42 -5.39 12.43
C PHE A 289 24.66 -6.69 12.65
N ARG A 290 24.05 -6.80 13.83
CA ARG A 290 23.21 -7.94 14.16
C ARG A 290 21.80 -7.74 13.59
N GLN A 291 21.52 -8.39 12.47
CA GLN A 291 20.19 -8.35 11.84
C GLN A 291 19.15 -9.10 12.69
N LYS A 292 18.16 -8.36 13.20
CA LYS A 292 17.09 -8.84 14.08
C LYS A 292 15.68 -8.55 13.58
N HIS A 293 15.59 -8.01 12.37
CA HIS A 293 14.32 -7.60 11.82
C HIS A 293 14.19 -7.94 10.34
N GLU A 294 12.94 -8.09 9.95
CA GLU A 294 12.46 -8.17 8.57
C GLU A 294 11.50 -7.00 8.32
N TYR A 295 11.14 -6.81 7.06
CA TYR A 295 10.29 -5.71 6.61
C TYR A 295 8.97 -6.27 6.08
N ILE A 296 7.87 -5.57 6.34
CA ILE A 296 6.57 -5.86 5.73
C ILE A 296 6.07 -4.55 5.10
N LEU A 297 6.07 -4.49 3.78
CA LEU A 297 5.58 -3.32 3.03
C LEU A 297 4.05 -3.35 3.00
N CYS A 298 3.41 -2.23 3.35
CA CYS A 298 1.96 -2.09 3.36
C CYS A 298 1.52 -1.04 2.34
N PHE A 299 0.76 -1.48 1.34
CA PHE A 299 0.17 -0.63 0.31
C PHE A 299 -1.34 -0.77 0.27
N ALA A 300 -2.04 0.33 0.00
CA ALA A 300 -3.45 0.30 -0.35
C ALA A 300 -3.64 0.10 -1.85
N LYS A 301 -4.83 -0.36 -2.24
CA LYS A 301 -5.32 -0.15 -3.62
C LYS A 301 -5.48 1.35 -3.90
N ASN A 302 -6.12 2.05 -2.95
CA ASN A 302 -6.33 3.49 -2.93
C ASN A 302 -6.26 4.02 -1.48
N TYR A 303 -5.22 4.80 -1.15
CA TYR A 303 -4.98 5.26 0.23
C TYR A 303 -6.12 6.11 0.80
N LYS A 304 -6.87 6.81 -0.05
CA LYS A 304 -8.00 7.65 0.39
C LYS A 304 -9.16 6.82 0.93
N ASN A 305 -9.27 5.58 0.47
CA ASN A 305 -10.32 4.64 0.85
C ASN A 305 -9.84 3.60 1.87
N ALA A 306 -8.53 3.48 2.08
CA ALA A 306 -7.94 2.48 2.96
C ALA A 306 -8.48 2.58 4.40
N SER A 307 -8.80 1.43 5.00
CA SER A 307 -9.27 1.35 6.37
C SER A 307 -8.21 0.73 7.28
N ILE A 308 -7.66 1.52 8.19
CA ILE A 308 -6.83 1.05 9.31
C ILE A 308 -7.59 1.27 10.61
N TYR A 309 -7.82 0.19 11.37
CA TYR A 309 -8.59 0.20 12.60
C TYR A 309 -7.70 0.58 13.79
N PRO A 310 -8.10 1.59 14.57
CA PRO A 310 -7.41 1.96 15.81
C PRO A 310 -7.42 0.81 16.82
N GLN A 311 -6.30 0.66 17.54
CA GLN A 311 -6.07 -0.34 18.56
C GLN A 311 -6.27 0.23 19.96
N GLU A 312 -6.48 -0.66 20.92
CA GLU A 312 -6.51 -0.31 22.34
C GLU A 312 -5.17 0.32 22.77
N VAL A 313 -5.24 1.29 23.68
CA VAL A 313 -4.05 1.85 24.31
C VAL A 313 -3.36 0.75 25.11
N GLN A 314 -2.11 0.43 24.77
CA GLN A 314 -1.34 -0.62 25.45
C GLN A 314 -0.81 -0.15 26.82
N ASP A 315 -0.47 1.13 26.94
CA ASP A 315 0.09 1.72 28.18
C ASP A 315 -0.99 2.33 29.10
N LYS A 316 -2.07 1.58 29.38
CA LYS A 316 -3.12 2.05 30.31
C LYS A 316 -2.54 2.32 31.71
N ASP A 317 -1.45 1.65 32.08
CA ASP A 317 -0.76 1.79 33.36
C ASP A 317 -0.11 3.17 33.58
N ARG A 318 0.04 4.00 32.54
CA ARG A 318 0.49 5.40 32.69
C ARG A 318 -0.57 6.28 33.34
N TYR A 319 -1.85 5.92 33.21
CA TYR A 319 -2.98 6.62 33.82
C TYR A 319 -3.18 6.13 35.26
N LYS A 320 -2.42 6.69 36.19
CA LYS A 320 -2.33 6.20 37.58
C LYS A 320 -3.24 6.92 38.56
N GLU A 321 -3.63 8.15 38.23
CA GLU A 321 -4.33 9.04 39.14
C GLU A 321 -5.85 8.96 38.91
N GLU A 322 -6.61 9.22 39.96
CA GLU A 322 -8.08 9.15 39.96
C GLU A 322 -8.65 10.39 40.63
N ASP A 323 -9.85 10.78 40.23
CA ASP A 323 -10.61 11.85 40.89
C ASP A 323 -12.10 11.52 40.86
N LYS A 324 -12.93 12.48 41.29
CA LYS A 324 -14.40 12.35 41.33
C LYS A 324 -15.05 12.01 39.98
N TYR A 325 -14.33 12.12 38.86
CA TYR A 325 -14.82 11.77 37.53
C TYR A 325 -14.40 10.37 37.06
N LEU A 326 -13.84 9.52 37.92
CA LEU A 326 -13.38 8.18 37.56
C LEU A 326 -14.40 7.37 36.75
N SER A 327 -15.68 7.42 37.13
CA SER A 327 -16.76 6.67 36.45
C SER A 327 -17.08 7.18 35.04
N THR A 328 -16.73 8.42 34.70
CA THR A 328 -17.06 9.06 33.42
C THR A 328 -15.82 9.28 32.57
N ARG A 329 -14.78 9.92 33.12
CA ARG A 329 -13.53 10.26 32.42
C ARG A 329 -12.45 9.18 32.55
N GLY A 330 -12.58 8.24 33.49
CA GLY A 330 -11.57 7.22 33.77
C GLY A 330 -10.36 7.76 34.54
N LYS A 331 -9.31 6.94 34.70
CA LYS A 331 -8.03 7.36 35.30
C LYS A 331 -7.34 8.41 34.43
N PHE A 332 -6.46 9.21 35.02
CA PHE A 332 -5.68 10.22 34.30
C PHE A 332 -4.17 10.12 34.57
N GLN A 333 -3.39 10.75 33.70
CA GLN A 333 -1.99 11.09 33.94
C GLN A 333 -1.82 12.61 33.93
N LEU A 334 -0.83 13.10 34.66
CA LEU A 334 -0.46 14.52 34.66
C LEU A 334 0.58 14.79 33.58
N ILE A 335 0.26 15.70 32.67
CA ILE A 335 1.22 16.20 31.68
C ILE A 335 1.50 17.67 31.98
N LYS A 336 2.77 18.08 31.99
CA LYS A 336 3.11 19.49 32.15
C LYS A 336 2.42 20.33 31.08
N LEU A 337 1.88 21.48 31.52
CA LEU A 337 1.20 22.40 30.64
C LEU A 337 2.20 23.21 29.81
N ASP A 338 3.41 23.45 30.31
CA ASP A 338 4.49 24.06 29.53
C ASP A 338 5.30 23.01 28.75
N SER A 339 5.79 23.41 27.59
CA SER A 339 6.70 22.61 26.77
C SER A 339 7.58 23.50 25.91
N GLY A 340 8.77 23.00 25.56
CA GLY A 340 9.56 23.57 24.47
C GLY A 340 8.79 23.44 23.15
N SER A 341 8.47 24.56 22.52
CA SER A 341 7.73 24.60 21.26
C SER A 341 8.69 24.57 20.05
N LEU A 342 8.23 24.02 18.93
CA LEU A 342 8.97 24.05 17.66
C LEU A 342 8.99 25.44 17.00
N GLY A 343 8.12 26.34 17.48
CA GLY A 343 8.02 27.73 17.06
C GLY A 343 7.46 28.55 18.23
N TYR A 344 8.22 29.52 18.73
CA TYR A 344 7.77 30.37 19.83
C TYR A 344 6.53 31.17 19.43
N SER A 345 5.50 31.14 20.29
CA SER A 345 4.27 31.90 20.12
C SER A 345 4.02 32.76 21.34
N LYS A 346 4.06 34.09 21.14
CA LYS A 346 3.79 35.06 22.21
C LYS A 346 2.41 34.87 22.84
N ASN A 347 1.42 34.45 22.06
CA ASN A 347 0.05 34.17 22.53
C ASN A 347 -0.04 32.98 23.48
N LEU A 348 0.97 32.10 23.48
CA LEU A 348 1.08 30.95 24.37
C LEU A 348 2.07 31.18 25.52
N ASP A 349 2.70 32.35 25.64
CA ASP A 349 3.66 32.66 26.71
C ASP A 349 3.14 33.79 27.61
N TYR A 350 2.17 33.47 28.45
CA TYR A 350 1.48 34.42 29.33
C TYR A 350 1.59 34.02 30.81
N PRO A 351 1.59 34.95 31.78
CA PRO A 351 1.61 34.58 33.19
C PRO A 351 0.29 33.94 33.63
N ILE A 352 0.35 32.82 34.35
CA ILE A 352 -0.81 32.18 34.98
C ILE A 352 -0.83 32.56 36.46
N LYS A 353 -1.93 33.15 36.96
CA LYS A 353 -2.10 33.49 38.38
C LYS A 353 -3.05 32.52 39.04
N HIS A 354 -2.65 31.91 40.15
CA HIS A 354 -3.48 31.01 40.94
C HIS A 354 -3.06 31.03 42.41
N ASN A 355 -4.02 31.17 43.33
CA ASN A 355 -3.80 31.21 44.79
C ASN A 355 -2.62 32.11 45.25
N GLY A 356 -2.55 33.33 44.72
CA GLY A 356 -1.49 34.30 45.06
C GLY A 356 -0.12 34.03 44.41
N LYS A 357 0.05 32.92 43.69
CA LYS A 357 1.29 32.59 42.95
C LYS A 357 1.15 32.86 41.46
N THR A 358 2.26 33.22 40.80
CA THR A 358 2.34 33.39 39.34
C THR A 358 3.29 32.37 38.73
N TYR A 359 2.84 31.70 37.66
CA TYR A 359 3.57 30.66 36.94
C TYR A 359 3.93 31.16 35.54
N TYR A 360 5.11 30.75 35.05
CA TYR A 360 5.67 31.15 33.76
C TYR A 360 6.17 29.91 33.01
N ALA A 361 5.89 29.82 31.71
CA ALA A 361 6.33 28.68 30.91
C ALA A 361 7.86 28.61 30.87
N GLY A 362 8.44 27.41 31.05
CA GLY A 362 9.89 27.21 30.96
C GLY A 362 10.72 27.87 32.07
N GLY A 363 10.10 28.27 33.18
CA GLY A 363 10.82 28.70 34.37
C GLY A 363 10.15 29.85 35.13
N ASN A 364 10.77 31.03 35.07
CA ASN A 364 10.46 32.14 35.97
C ASN A 364 10.24 33.46 35.23
N LYS A 365 9.83 34.48 36.00
CA LYS A 365 9.52 35.82 35.51
C LYS A 365 10.61 36.41 34.61
N ARG A 366 11.89 36.31 35.00
CA ARG A 366 13.01 36.86 34.23
C ARG A 366 13.11 36.24 32.84
N LYS A 367 12.95 34.92 32.72
CA LYS A 367 12.98 34.22 31.42
C LYS A 367 11.80 34.64 30.55
N TRP A 368 10.61 34.74 31.14
CA TRP A 368 9.43 35.23 30.45
C TRP A 368 9.62 36.67 29.94
N GLU A 369 10.05 37.60 30.80
CA GLU A 369 10.31 39.00 30.42
C GLU A 369 11.31 39.12 29.27
N ASN A 370 12.39 38.34 29.30
CA ASN A 370 13.36 38.30 28.21
C ASN A 370 12.70 37.92 26.87
N ARG A 371 11.84 36.89 26.86
CA ARG A 371 11.10 36.48 25.65
C ARG A 371 10.09 37.53 25.20
N GLN A 372 9.43 38.23 26.12
CA GLN A 372 8.50 39.31 25.79
C GLN A 372 9.21 40.51 25.15
N ASN A 373 10.48 40.73 25.51
CA ASN A 373 11.34 41.81 25.00
C ASN A 373 12.16 41.42 23.76
N GLY A 374 11.74 40.39 23.03
CA GLY A 374 12.38 39.97 21.78
C GLY A 374 13.57 39.03 21.95
N GLY A 375 13.91 38.63 23.18
CA GLY A 375 14.96 37.65 23.48
C GLY A 375 14.52 36.19 23.36
N SER A 376 13.44 35.90 22.63
CA SER A 376 12.97 34.53 22.38
C SER A 376 13.76 33.85 21.28
N ASN A 377 14.05 32.56 21.44
CA ASN A 377 14.58 31.75 20.34
C ASN A 377 13.46 31.33 19.38
N ILE A 378 13.84 30.86 18.18
CA ILE A 378 12.89 30.26 17.22
C ILE A 378 12.12 29.10 17.89
N LYS A 379 12.83 28.27 18.66
CA LYS A 379 12.26 27.23 19.51
C LYS A 379 12.42 27.65 20.96
N ASP A 380 11.31 27.95 21.64
CA ASP A 380 11.33 28.37 23.03
C ASP A 380 10.09 27.86 23.79
N TRP A 381 10.05 28.10 25.09
CA TRP A 381 8.99 27.65 25.97
C TRP A 381 7.70 28.45 25.78
N GLY A 382 6.58 27.73 25.82
CA GLY A 382 5.24 28.27 25.89
C GLY A 382 4.30 27.26 26.54
N TRP A 383 3.11 27.72 26.92
CA TRP A 383 2.02 26.86 27.33
C TRP A 383 1.46 26.10 26.14
N ARG A 384 1.02 24.87 26.38
CA ARG A 384 0.36 24.05 25.37
C ARG A 384 -1.07 24.54 25.07
N TRP A 385 -1.67 25.29 25.99
CA TRP A 385 -3.05 25.78 25.89
C TRP A 385 -3.09 27.31 25.83
N SER A 386 -4.04 27.85 25.06
CA SER A 386 -4.39 29.27 25.11
C SER A 386 -4.95 29.64 26.48
N LYS A 387 -4.96 30.94 26.81
CA LYS A 387 -5.52 31.44 28.07
C LYS A 387 -6.98 31.03 28.26
N GLU A 388 -7.79 31.18 27.20
CA GLU A 388 -9.19 30.75 27.20
C GLU A 388 -9.33 29.25 27.50
N LYS A 389 -8.49 28.42 26.89
CA LYS A 389 -8.52 26.97 27.11
C LYS A 389 -8.05 26.60 28.52
N LEU A 390 -7.08 27.33 29.07
CA LEU A 390 -6.67 27.20 30.48
C LEU A 390 -7.83 27.54 31.41
N ASP A 391 -8.53 28.65 31.20
CA ASP A 391 -9.65 29.09 32.03
C ASP A 391 -10.79 28.05 32.00
N TRP A 392 -11.12 27.53 30.81
CA TRP A 392 -12.02 26.38 30.66
C TRP A 392 -11.51 25.16 31.43
N GLY A 393 -10.22 24.87 31.36
CA GLY A 393 -9.59 23.74 32.04
C GLY A 393 -9.68 23.83 33.56
N ILE A 394 -9.44 25.02 34.12
CA ILE A 394 -9.59 25.28 35.56
C ILE A 394 -11.05 25.07 35.97
N LYS A 395 -11.99 25.64 35.22
CA LYS A 395 -13.43 25.50 35.49
C LYS A 395 -13.91 24.05 35.46
N ASN A 396 -13.34 23.23 34.57
CA ASN A 396 -13.74 21.84 34.35
C ASN A 396 -12.85 20.81 35.05
N ASP A 397 -11.96 21.25 35.95
CA ASP A 397 -11.08 20.40 36.77
C ASP A 397 -10.07 19.56 35.95
N PHE A 398 -9.58 20.13 34.85
CA PHE A 398 -8.52 19.58 34.01
C PHE A 398 -7.12 20.11 34.37
N ILE A 399 -7.03 21.15 35.21
CA ILE A 399 -5.76 21.79 35.56
C ILE A 399 -5.38 21.49 36.99
N VAL A 400 -4.12 21.09 37.19
CA VAL A 400 -3.55 20.81 38.51
C VAL A 400 -2.33 21.68 38.72
N PHE A 401 -2.32 22.45 39.82
CA PHE A 401 -1.16 23.21 40.27
C PHE A 401 -0.43 22.38 41.33
N LYS A 402 0.80 21.94 41.05
CA LYS A 402 1.57 21.06 41.96
C LYS A 402 3.07 21.32 41.83
N ASN A 403 3.77 21.40 42.96
CA ASN A 403 5.24 21.56 43.03
C ASN A 403 5.76 22.63 42.06
N ASP A 404 5.19 23.83 42.10
CA ASP A 404 5.57 24.99 41.27
C ASP A 404 5.38 24.83 39.75
N ASN A 405 4.65 23.80 39.33
CA ASN A 405 4.32 23.54 37.94
C ASN A 405 2.80 23.52 37.75
N VAL A 406 2.40 23.75 36.51
CA VAL A 406 1.00 23.62 36.05
C VAL A 406 0.90 22.38 35.17
N TYR A 407 -0.06 21.52 35.46
CA TYR A 407 -0.29 20.27 34.74
C TYR A 407 -1.70 20.25 34.15
N THR A 408 -1.85 19.54 33.04
CA THR A 408 -3.15 19.10 32.52
C THR A 408 -3.38 17.65 32.94
N LYS A 409 -4.61 17.33 33.34
CA LYS A 409 -5.08 15.96 33.47
C LYS A 409 -5.41 15.42 32.07
N GLN A 410 -4.67 14.42 31.63
CA GLN A 410 -5.02 13.66 30.44
C GLN A 410 -5.72 12.39 30.88
N TYR A 411 -7.04 12.36 30.68
CA TYR A 411 -7.89 11.23 31.04
C TYR A 411 -7.85 10.11 29.99
N LEU A 412 -8.05 8.88 30.44
CA LEU A 412 -8.14 7.70 29.59
C LEU A 412 -9.39 7.77 28.69
N ASN A 413 -10.54 8.10 29.26
CA ASN A 413 -11.84 8.08 28.57
C ASN A 413 -12.41 9.48 28.28
N CYS A 414 -11.57 10.52 28.32
CA CYS A 414 -11.99 11.87 28.00
C CYS A 414 -10.88 12.60 27.24
N ASP A 415 -11.26 13.32 26.18
CA ASP A 415 -10.32 14.12 25.42
C ASP A 415 -9.99 15.45 26.11
N LYS A 416 -9.12 16.25 25.49
CA LYS A 416 -8.71 17.56 26.01
C LYS A 416 -9.84 18.61 25.96
N ASP A 417 -10.92 18.32 25.25
CA ASP A 417 -12.08 19.21 25.01
C ASP A 417 -13.30 18.83 25.87
N GLY A 418 -13.15 17.80 26.71
CA GLY A 418 -14.17 17.40 27.68
C GLY A 418 -15.14 16.36 27.12
N ASN A 419 -14.92 15.87 25.90
CA ASN A 419 -15.76 14.85 25.29
C ASN A 419 -15.37 13.48 25.82
N ILE A 420 -16.37 12.69 26.20
CA ILE A 420 -16.18 11.29 26.58
C ILE A 420 -15.84 10.49 25.32
N ILE A 421 -14.73 9.77 25.37
CA ILE A 421 -14.19 9.01 24.25
C ILE A 421 -13.72 7.64 24.71
N GLU A 422 -13.69 6.69 23.78
CA GLU A 422 -12.90 5.47 23.93
C GLU A 422 -11.53 5.73 23.28
N ARG A 423 -10.49 5.95 24.09
CA ARG A 423 -9.18 6.31 23.56
C ARG A 423 -8.56 5.10 22.86
N LYS A 424 -8.41 5.23 21.54
CA LYS A 424 -7.68 4.30 20.68
C LYS A 424 -6.50 4.98 20.02
N ILE A 425 -5.51 4.20 19.61
CA ILE A 425 -4.31 4.66 18.92
C ILE A 425 -4.22 3.98 17.56
N GLN A 426 -3.66 4.67 16.57
CA GLN A 426 -3.32 4.00 15.33
C GLN A 426 -2.24 2.94 15.58
N PRO A 427 -2.24 1.82 14.82
CA PRO A 427 -1.19 0.82 14.93
C PRO A 427 0.20 1.43 14.75
N LEU A 428 1.14 0.98 15.58
CA LEU A 428 2.55 1.28 15.39
C LEU A 428 3.09 0.31 14.33
N PRO A 429 3.86 0.75 13.32
CA PRO A 429 4.42 -0.13 12.31
C PRO A 429 5.65 -0.90 12.82
N ILE A 430 5.53 -1.47 14.03
CA ILE A 430 6.54 -2.28 14.69
C ILE A 430 5.83 -3.46 15.36
N ILE A 431 6.24 -4.69 15.01
CA ILE A 431 5.78 -5.91 15.65
C ILE A 431 6.98 -6.55 16.35
N GLU A 432 6.93 -6.63 17.68
CA GLU A 432 8.04 -7.17 18.48
C GLU A 432 7.66 -8.33 19.42
N LYS A 433 6.36 -8.61 19.54
CA LYS A 433 5.82 -9.61 20.47
C LYS A 433 5.97 -11.05 19.97
N TYR A 434 6.16 -11.23 18.66
CA TYR A 434 6.11 -12.52 17.99
C TYR A 434 7.45 -12.82 17.33
N SER A 435 7.95 -14.05 17.48
CA SER A 435 9.26 -14.44 16.97
C SER A 435 9.22 -15.80 16.27
N ASN A 436 10.26 -16.10 15.49
CA ASN A 436 10.42 -17.42 14.86
C ASN A 436 10.52 -18.56 15.89
N THR A 437 11.05 -18.27 17.09
CA THR A 437 11.10 -19.26 18.18
C THR A 437 9.71 -19.74 18.57
N GLN A 438 8.75 -18.81 18.69
CA GLN A 438 7.36 -19.14 19.00
C GLN A 438 6.72 -19.96 17.89
N SER A 439 6.98 -19.60 16.63
CA SER A 439 6.48 -20.33 15.47
C SER A 439 6.98 -21.78 15.44
N ASN A 440 8.29 -21.99 15.61
CA ASN A 440 8.90 -23.32 15.63
C ASN A 440 8.34 -24.18 16.77
N LYS A 441 8.12 -23.59 17.95
CA LYS A 441 7.48 -24.28 19.07
C LYS A 441 6.06 -24.72 18.70
N HIS A 442 5.26 -23.82 18.13
CA HIS A 442 3.90 -24.12 17.72
C HIS A 442 3.84 -25.22 16.65
N MET A 443 4.70 -25.15 15.62
CA MET A 443 4.76 -26.19 14.59
C MET A 443 5.16 -27.54 15.16
N LYS A 444 6.08 -27.57 16.14
CA LYS A 444 6.46 -28.81 16.84
C LYS A 444 5.31 -29.37 17.66
N GLU A 445 4.50 -28.53 18.31
CA GLU A 445 3.29 -28.96 19.03
C GLU A 445 2.26 -29.54 18.07
N LEU A 446 2.06 -28.92 16.90
CA LEU A 446 1.12 -29.41 15.89
C LEU A 446 1.57 -30.73 15.27
N PHE A 447 2.84 -30.88 14.90
CA PHE A 447 3.32 -31.98 14.04
C PHE A 447 4.30 -32.95 14.71
N SER A 448 4.58 -32.79 16.01
CA SER A 448 5.65 -33.50 16.75
C SER A 448 7.08 -33.29 16.23
N LYS A 449 7.24 -32.55 15.13
CA LYS A 449 8.49 -32.11 14.51
C LYS A 449 8.30 -30.70 13.95
N VAL A 450 9.37 -30.04 13.53
CA VAL A 450 9.25 -28.81 12.74
C VAL A 450 9.29 -29.22 11.26
N PRO A 451 8.14 -29.35 10.57
CA PRO A 451 8.11 -29.77 9.17
C PRO A 451 8.54 -28.64 8.22
N PHE A 452 8.61 -27.39 8.71
CA PHE A 452 8.80 -26.20 7.90
C PHE A 452 9.63 -25.15 8.67
N ASN A 453 10.88 -24.92 8.24
CA ASN A 453 11.88 -24.15 9.01
C ASN A 453 11.70 -22.62 9.03
N TYR A 454 10.66 -22.09 8.35
CA TYR A 454 10.46 -20.64 8.19
C TYR A 454 8.99 -20.23 8.31
N SER A 455 8.18 -21.04 9.00
CA SER A 455 6.76 -20.75 9.19
C SER A 455 6.60 -19.44 9.98
N LYS A 456 5.74 -18.55 9.50
CA LYS A 456 5.47 -17.29 10.20
C LYS A 456 4.61 -17.55 11.44
N PRO A 457 4.89 -16.87 12.58
CA PRO A 457 4.05 -16.99 13.76
C PRO A 457 2.68 -16.37 13.50
N GLU A 458 1.63 -17.04 13.96
CA GLU A 458 0.23 -16.60 13.79
C GLU A 458 -0.03 -15.18 14.32
N GLY A 459 0.72 -14.76 15.34
CA GLY A 459 0.56 -13.43 15.95
C GLY A 459 0.78 -12.25 15.01
N ILE A 460 1.66 -12.38 14.01
CA ILE A 460 1.88 -11.31 13.01
C ILE A 460 0.62 -11.13 12.17
N ILE A 461 0.08 -12.23 11.65
CA ILE A 461 -1.14 -12.20 10.84
C ILE A 461 -2.32 -11.71 11.69
N PHE A 462 -2.38 -12.10 12.97
CA PHE A 462 -3.42 -11.66 13.89
C PHE A 462 -3.43 -10.14 14.09
N GLU A 463 -2.27 -9.53 14.31
CA GLU A 463 -2.14 -8.07 14.38
C GLU A 463 -2.58 -7.42 13.07
N ILE A 464 -2.06 -7.89 11.93
CA ILE A 464 -2.40 -7.37 10.61
C ILE A 464 -3.91 -7.45 10.33
N LEU A 465 -4.56 -8.58 10.61
CA LEU A 465 -6.00 -8.74 10.42
C LEU A 465 -6.81 -7.84 11.37
N ASN A 466 -6.38 -7.66 12.62
CA ASN A 466 -7.03 -6.71 13.54
C ASN A 466 -6.90 -5.26 13.07
N TRP A 467 -5.78 -4.92 12.41
CA TRP A 467 -5.56 -3.57 11.91
C TRP A 467 -6.38 -3.25 10.67
N THR A 468 -6.83 -4.23 9.89
CA THR A 468 -7.27 -3.97 8.50
C THR A 468 -8.53 -4.71 8.07
N THR A 469 -9.03 -5.69 8.83
CA THR A 469 -10.17 -6.52 8.44
C THR A 469 -11.24 -6.62 9.53
N LYS A 470 -12.46 -6.94 9.11
CA LYS A 470 -13.60 -7.33 9.94
C LYS A 470 -13.98 -8.80 9.67
N LYS A 471 -14.90 -9.33 10.47
CA LYS A 471 -15.49 -10.65 10.19
C LYS A 471 -16.07 -10.69 8.78
N ASN A 472 -15.97 -11.83 8.11
CA ASN A 472 -16.41 -12.11 6.73
C ASN A 472 -15.65 -11.36 5.61
N ASP A 473 -14.69 -10.49 5.93
CA ASP A 473 -13.79 -9.95 4.91
C ASP A 473 -12.95 -11.06 4.28
N LEU A 474 -12.64 -10.91 2.99
CA LEU A 474 -11.87 -11.87 2.21
C LEU A 474 -10.37 -11.58 2.30
N VAL A 475 -9.63 -12.58 2.78
CA VAL A 475 -8.16 -12.58 2.92
C VAL A 475 -7.56 -13.50 1.85
N LEU A 476 -6.53 -13.04 1.15
CA LEU A 476 -5.82 -13.85 0.16
C LEU A 476 -4.35 -13.98 0.53
N ASP A 477 -3.82 -15.20 0.42
CA ASP A 477 -2.40 -15.50 0.52
C ASP A 477 -2.02 -16.45 -0.63
N PHE A 478 -1.20 -15.96 -1.55
CA PHE A 478 -0.74 -16.73 -2.72
C PHE A 478 0.72 -17.20 -2.62
N HIS A 479 1.29 -17.12 -1.42
CA HIS A 479 2.54 -17.77 -1.00
C HIS A 479 2.29 -18.47 0.34
N LEU A 480 1.26 -19.33 0.36
CA LEU A 480 0.63 -19.79 1.59
C LEU A 480 1.56 -20.60 2.50
N GLY A 481 2.48 -21.38 1.93
CA GLY A 481 3.41 -22.22 2.67
C GLY A 481 2.70 -23.10 3.68
N SER A 482 3.12 -23.03 4.94
CA SER A 482 2.55 -23.81 6.04
C SER A 482 1.09 -23.50 6.43
N GLY A 483 0.39 -22.58 5.75
CA GLY A 483 -1.01 -22.27 6.03
C GLY A 483 -1.25 -21.31 7.19
N THR A 484 -0.26 -20.49 7.58
CA THR A 484 -0.41 -19.56 8.72
C THR A 484 -1.54 -18.55 8.47
N THR A 485 -1.61 -17.95 7.28
CA THR A 485 -2.60 -16.91 7.00
C THR A 485 -4.03 -17.45 7.04
N THR A 486 -4.27 -18.61 6.44
CA THR A 486 -5.58 -19.25 6.42
C THR A 486 -5.99 -19.74 7.81
N ALA A 487 -5.07 -20.28 8.61
CA ALA A 487 -5.33 -20.68 9.98
C ALA A 487 -5.82 -19.50 10.84
N VAL A 488 -5.15 -18.34 10.75
CA VAL A 488 -5.52 -17.14 11.51
C VAL A 488 -6.82 -16.53 10.99
N ALA A 489 -6.97 -16.40 9.67
CA ALA A 489 -8.21 -15.91 9.07
C ALA A 489 -9.42 -16.77 9.50
N HIS A 490 -9.27 -18.09 9.49
CA HIS A 490 -10.29 -19.03 9.93
C HIS A 490 -10.69 -18.81 11.40
N LYS A 491 -9.72 -18.83 12.31
CA LYS A 491 -9.95 -18.63 13.75
C LYS A 491 -10.60 -17.28 14.06
N MET A 492 -10.33 -16.27 13.24
CA MET A 492 -10.90 -14.93 13.34
C MET A 492 -12.22 -14.74 12.57
N SER A 493 -12.78 -15.79 11.96
CA SER A 493 -14.02 -15.70 11.17
C SER A 493 -13.92 -14.75 9.96
N ARG A 494 -12.78 -14.74 9.28
CA ARG A 494 -12.60 -14.12 7.95
C ARG A 494 -12.77 -15.20 6.87
N LYS A 495 -13.21 -14.78 5.69
CA LYS A 495 -13.16 -15.66 4.51
C LYS A 495 -11.73 -15.68 4.00
N TYR A 496 -11.28 -16.79 3.43
CA TYR A 496 -9.92 -16.85 2.89
C TYR A 496 -9.78 -17.64 1.60
N ILE A 497 -8.76 -17.26 0.83
CA ILE A 497 -8.22 -18.01 -0.30
C ILE A 497 -6.72 -18.17 -0.05
N GLY A 498 -6.24 -19.40 0.02
CA GLY A 498 -4.82 -19.72 0.12
C GLY A 498 -4.34 -20.44 -1.14
N ILE A 499 -3.16 -20.12 -1.67
CA ILE A 499 -2.57 -20.77 -2.85
C ILE A 499 -1.16 -21.25 -2.52
N GLU A 500 -0.90 -22.54 -2.78
CA GLU A 500 0.41 -23.17 -2.63
C GLU A 500 0.66 -24.12 -3.79
N GLN A 501 1.84 -24.09 -4.39
CA GLN A 501 2.17 -24.91 -5.56
C GLN A 501 2.84 -26.24 -5.18
N MET A 502 3.48 -26.30 -4.01
CA MET A 502 4.33 -27.42 -3.61
C MET A 502 3.51 -28.61 -3.10
N ASP A 503 4.02 -29.83 -3.34
CA ASP A 503 3.36 -31.08 -2.94
C ASP A 503 3.16 -31.20 -1.42
N TYR A 504 4.01 -30.55 -0.61
CA TYR A 504 3.89 -30.55 0.86
C TYR A 504 2.58 -29.94 1.36
N ILE A 505 1.82 -29.23 0.50
CA ILE A 505 0.52 -28.66 0.85
C ILE A 505 -0.39 -29.72 1.50
N GLN A 506 -0.33 -30.97 1.03
CA GLN A 506 -1.13 -32.07 1.56
C GLN A 506 -0.73 -32.43 2.99
N ASP A 507 0.58 -32.60 3.23
CA ASP A 507 1.08 -33.11 4.51
C ASP A 507 1.22 -32.02 5.60
N ILE A 508 1.29 -30.75 5.19
CA ILE A 508 1.53 -29.62 6.08
C ILE A 508 0.31 -28.71 6.15
N THR A 509 -0.08 -28.11 5.03
CA THR A 509 -1.10 -27.05 5.00
C THR A 509 -2.49 -27.61 5.29
N ILE A 510 -2.89 -28.68 4.59
CA ILE A 510 -4.18 -29.33 4.79
C ILE A 510 -4.27 -29.95 6.19
N GLU A 511 -3.24 -30.67 6.63
CA GLU A 511 -3.20 -31.25 7.99
C GLU A 511 -3.21 -30.18 9.10
N ARG A 512 -2.57 -29.02 8.89
CA ARG A 512 -2.71 -27.89 9.81
C ARG A 512 -4.15 -27.42 9.87
N MET A 513 -4.79 -27.23 8.73
CA MET A 513 -6.15 -26.70 8.68
C MET A 513 -7.19 -27.66 9.24
N LYS A 514 -6.99 -28.98 9.11
CA LYS A 514 -7.78 -29.99 9.82
C LYS A 514 -7.68 -29.81 11.34
N LYS A 515 -6.47 -29.64 11.88
CA LYS A 515 -6.28 -29.37 13.33
C LYS A 515 -6.93 -28.05 13.78
N VAL A 516 -6.93 -27.03 12.91
CA VAL A 516 -7.67 -25.78 13.17
C VAL A 516 -9.17 -26.04 13.28
N ILE A 517 -9.76 -26.79 12.34
CA ILE A 517 -11.18 -27.20 12.40
C ILE A 517 -11.45 -28.03 13.65
N ASP A 518 -10.54 -28.91 14.05
CA ASP A 518 -10.68 -29.75 15.25
C ASP A 518 -10.58 -28.93 16.56
N GLY A 519 -10.11 -27.69 16.49
CA GLY A 519 -10.05 -26.77 17.63
C GLY A 519 -8.73 -26.81 18.38
N GLU A 520 -7.61 -27.00 17.69
CA GLU A 520 -6.27 -26.90 18.29
C GLU A 520 -6.06 -25.57 19.07
N GLN A 521 -5.29 -25.63 20.15
CA GLN A 521 -5.18 -24.58 21.16
C GLN A 521 -3.83 -23.82 21.17
N GLY A 522 -3.01 -24.01 20.14
CA GLY A 522 -1.78 -23.29 19.90
C GLY A 522 -1.98 -21.95 19.18
N GLY A 523 -0.87 -21.28 18.87
CA GLY A 523 -0.86 -20.00 18.18
C GLY A 523 -1.78 -18.96 18.84
N ILE A 524 -2.72 -18.41 18.08
CA ILE A 524 -3.65 -17.37 18.56
C ILE A 524 -4.98 -17.93 19.11
N SER A 525 -5.15 -19.26 19.19
CA SER A 525 -6.43 -19.87 19.55
C SER A 525 -6.99 -19.35 20.88
N LYS A 526 -6.14 -19.17 21.88
CA LYS A 526 -6.53 -18.59 23.18
C LYS A 526 -6.88 -17.10 23.09
N ASN A 527 -6.21 -16.34 22.23
CA ASN A 527 -6.48 -14.91 22.05
C ASN A 527 -7.87 -14.64 21.48
N VAL A 528 -8.43 -15.60 20.73
CA VAL A 528 -9.75 -15.47 20.07
C VAL A 528 -10.79 -16.47 20.58
N ASP A 529 -10.50 -17.13 21.71
CA ASP A 529 -11.34 -18.18 22.31
C ASP A 529 -11.80 -19.27 21.31
N TRP A 530 -10.87 -19.73 20.47
CA TRP A 530 -11.15 -20.70 19.41
C TRP A 530 -11.53 -22.07 19.97
N LYS A 531 -12.64 -22.65 19.48
CA LYS A 531 -13.15 -23.98 19.88
C LYS A 531 -13.21 -25.01 18.73
N GLY A 532 -12.72 -24.64 17.54
CA GLY A 532 -12.89 -25.43 16.33
C GLY A 532 -14.22 -25.17 15.61
N GLY A 533 -14.42 -25.86 14.50
CA GLY A 533 -15.56 -25.74 13.59
C GLY A 533 -15.18 -25.16 12.22
N GLY A 534 -16.20 -24.83 11.43
CA GLY A 534 -16.03 -24.31 10.08
C GLY A 534 -15.64 -25.38 9.05
N SER A 535 -15.36 -24.92 7.84
CA SER A 535 -14.93 -25.77 6.73
C SER A 535 -14.03 -25.01 5.77
N PHE A 536 -13.31 -25.76 4.93
CA PHE A 536 -12.69 -25.22 3.73
C PHE A 536 -12.81 -26.21 2.56
N VAL A 537 -12.73 -25.67 1.36
CA VAL A 537 -12.68 -26.42 0.12
C VAL A 537 -11.25 -26.40 -0.40
N TYR A 538 -10.73 -27.59 -0.66
CA TYR A 538 -9.50 -27.84 -1.35
C TYR A 538 -9.78 -28.13 -2.83
N PHE A 539 -8.92 -27.65 -3.73
CA PHE A 539 -8.91 -28.08 -5.12
C PHE A 539 -7.51 -27.93 -5.74
N GLU A 540 -7.32 -28.62 -6.85
CA GLU A 540 -6.11 -28.59 -7.66
C GLU A 540 -6.36 -27.81 -8.95
N LEU A 541 -5.41 -26.97 -9.33
CA LEU A 541 -5.44 -26.24 -10.59
C LEU A 541 -4.98 -27.17 -11.71
N LEU A 542 -5.81 -27.36 -12.73
CA LEU A 542 -5.38 -28.04 -13.95
C LEU A 542 -4.85 -27.02 -14.96
N GLU A 543 -3.52 -26.93 -15.08
CA GLU A 543 -2.84 -25.93 -15.90
C GLU A 543 -3.18 -26.03 -17.40
N ASN A 544 -3.46 -27.25 -17.89
CA ASN A 544 -3.86 -27.51 -19.27
C ASN A 544 -5.30 -28.03 -19.40
N ALA A 545 -6.26 -27.15 -19.12
CA ALA A 545 -7.70 -27.45 -19.22
C ALA A 545 -8.17 -27.86 -20.62
N ASN A 546 -7.41 -27.58 -21.68
CA ASN A 546 -7.79 -27.91 -23.07
C ASN A 546 -7.99 -29.41 -23.27
N GLU A 547 -7.21 -30.28 -22.63
CA GLU A 547 -7.44 -31.73 -22.73
C GLU A 547 -8.75 -32.17 -22.06
N LEU A 548 -9.14 -31.55 -20.94
CA LEU A 548 -10.42 -31.83 -20.29
C LEU A 548 -11.58 -31.23 -21.07
N ILE A 549 -11.42 -30.02 -21.59
CA ILE A 549 -12.41 -29.36 -22.45
C ILE A 549 -12.61 -30.17 -23.72
N GLU A 550 -11.56 -30.67 -24.38
CA GLU A 550 -11.64 -31.59 -25.51
C GLU A 550 -12.24 -32.94 -25.10
N LYS A 551 -11.89 -33.50 -23.93
CA LYS A 551 -12.53 -34.72 -23.40
C LYS A 551 -14.00 -34.51 -23.08
N VAL A 552 -14.42 -33.34 -22.60
CA VAL A 552 -15.82 -32.97 -22.34
C VAL A 552 -16.56 -32.73 -23.66
N TYR A 553 -15.97 -32.03 -24.63
CA TYR A 553 -16.53 -31.82 -25.96
C TYR A 553 -16.61 -33.12 -26.78
N SER A 554 -15.66 -34.04 -26.62
CA SER A 554 -15.69 -35.36 -27.26
C SER A 554 -16.58 -36.37 -26.51
N SER A 555 -16.75 -36.23 -25.19
CA SER A 555 -17.70 -37.06 -24.41
C SER A 555 -19.15 -36.56 -24.45
N THR A 556 -19.39 -35.32 -24.89
CA THR A 556 -20.74 -34.77 -25.13
C THR A 556 -21.33 -35.12 -26.50
N TYR A 557 -20.80 -36.13 -27.21
CA TYR A 557 -21.58 -36.81 -28.25
C TYR A 557 -22.61 -37.76 -27.62
N ILE A 558 -23.65 -37.18 -27.02
CA ILE A 558 -24.88 -37.86 -26.63
C ILE A 558 -25.99 -37.33 -27.56
N PRO A 559 -26.65 -38.15 -28.40
CA PRO A 559 -27.59 -37.70 -29.44
C PRO A 559 -28.88 -36.97 -29.01
N GLU A 560 -29.05 -36.54 -27.76
CA GLU A 560 -30.37 -36.20 -27.21
C GLU A 560 -30.57 -34.78 -26.63
N ARG A 561 -29.71 -33.81 -26.95
CA ARG A 561 -30.06 -32.39 -26.73
C ARG A 561 -29.81 -31.53 -27.96
N LYS A 562 -30.67 -31.73 -28.96
CA LYS A 562 -30.77 -30.87 -30.15
C LYS A 562 -31.84 -29.76 -30.02
N ARG A 563 -32.17 -29.33 -28.80
CA ARG A 563 -33.13 -28.24 -28.55
C ARG A 563 -32.65 -27.25 -27.49
N GLU A 564 -31.41 -26.81 -27.58
CA GLU A 564 -30.91 -25.63 -26.83
C GLU A 564 -29.74 -24.96 -27.56
N ARG A 565 -29.50 -25.36 -28.82
CA ARG A 565 -28.39 -24.92 -29.66
C ARG A 565 -28.76 -23.79 -30.64
N GLU A 566 -29.96 -23.22 -30.52
CA GLU A 566 -30.45 -22.16 -31.43
C GLU A 566 -30.60 -20.78 -30.77
N SER A 567 -30.14 -20.57 -29.52
CA SER A 567 -30.27 -19.25 -28.86
C SER A 567 -28.97 -18.48 -28.61
N TRP A 568 -27.81 -18.97 -29.07
CA TRP A 568 -26.51 -18.33 -28.79
C TRP A 568 -25.72 -17.88 -30.04
N ASP A 569 -26.15 -18.26 -31.26
CA ASP A 569 -25.50 -17.86 -32.52
C ASP A 569 -26.02 -16.54 -33.12
N ASN A 570 -26.90 -15.80 -32.42
CA ASN A 570 -27.47 -14.53 -32.91
C ASN A 570 -26.95 -13.27 -32.22
N ILE A 571 -25.78 -13.33 -31.56
CA ILE A 571 -25.12 -12.13 -31.01
C ILE A 571 -23.69 -12.03 -31.54
N TYR A 572 -23.53 -12.11 -32.86
CA TYR A 572 -22.41 -11.51 -33.60
C TYR A 572 -22.87 -11.21 -35.03
N HIS A 573 -23.69 -10.16 -35.15
CA HIS A 573 -23.78 -9.31 -36.33
C HIS A 573 -23.84 -7.85 -35.89
#